data_AF-A0A3E1NWH1-F1
#
_entry.id   AF-A0A3E1NWH1-F1
#
_cell.length_a   1.000
_cell.length_b   1.000
_cell.length_c   1.000
_cell.angle_alpha   90.00
_cell.angle_beta   90.00
_cell.angle_gamma   90.00
#
_symmetry.space_group_name_H-M   'P 1'
#
loop_
_entity.id
_entity.type
_entity.pdbx_description
1 polymer ?
#
loop_
_entity_poly.entity_id
_entity_poly.type
_entity_poly.pdbx_seq_one_letter_code
_entity_poly.pdbx_strand_id
1 'polypeptide(L)'
;MNKIEQLTNLGGFPMTQYTLDFMQSSYHDSLAGISRLIGSGVIVSGMEEVGNNVADGWISYEGELLPFIGGPKQSTWIIEEITESRRFADQITRNVYFTRRARFASGGIDYGNLQRIETLLSLRDTIANMKASFTQQLNSLWKKGDIIEVDCDATYISANFTNTGLGINERDGWAICNGNNGTKNRMGRFPVGYDPSRTDYSPVGKTGGAETITLTESQMPKHTHNFSVTGQQVGSLLTRIYSISEGYFPLAGNYNAGMATAGGDQPHENRPPYIATLYIMKIK
;
A
#
# COMPACT_ATOMS: atom_id res chain seq x y z
N MET A 1 46.46 -1.99 -1.39
CA MET A 1 47.89 -2.36 -1.34
C MET A 1 48.68 -1.07 -1.56
N ASN A 2 49.45 -0.61 -0.57
CA ASN A 2 50.00 0.77 -0.53
C ASN A 2 51.54 0.83 -0.67
N LYS A 3 52.18 -0.29 -1.05
CA LYS A 3 53.64 -0.41 -1.21
C LYS A 3 53.94 -1.24 -2.45
N ILE A 4 54.92 -0.81 -3.26
CA ILE A 4 55.31 -1.43 -4.53
C ILE A 4 56.82 -1.70 -4.48
N GLU A 5 57.24 -2.89 -4.90
CA GLU A 5 58.66 -3.22 -5.11
C GLU A 5 59.07 -2.86 -6.54
N GLN A 6 60.08 -1.98 -6.68
CA GLN A 6 60.58 -1.56 -7.99
C GLN A 6 61.68 -2.52 -8.46
N LEU A 7 61.28 -3.58 -9.17
CA LEU A 7 62.18 -4.62 -9.68
C LEU A 7 62.92 -4.25 -10.99
N THR A 8 62.63 -3.07 -11.55
CA THR A 8 63.13 -2.63 -12.87
C THR A 8 64.46 -1.88 -12.84
N ASN A 9 65.03 -1.64 -11.65
CA ASN A 9 66.28 -0.90 -11.51
C ASN A 9 67.47 -1.69 -12.08
N LEU A 10 68.34 -0.99 -12.83
CA LEU A 10 69.60 -1.53 -13.35
C LEU A 10 70.50 -1.93 -12.17
N GLY A 11 70.95 -3.20 -12.15
CA GLY A 11 71.76 -3.77 -11.06
C GLY A 11 71.19 -5.05 -10.45
N GLY A 12 69.91 -5.36 -10.70
CA GLY A 12 69.25 -6.58 -10.25
C GLY A 12 68.91 -6.53 -8.76
N PHE A 13 67.62 -6.57 -8.43
CA PHE A 13 67.18 -6.67 -7.04
C PHE A 13 67.30 -8.12 -6.55
N PRO A 14 67.96 -8.40 -5.42
CA PRO A 14 68.19 -9.77 -4.96
C PRO A 14 66.87 -10.44 -4.55
N MET A 15 66.58 -11.59 -5.16
CA MET A 15 65.42 -12.43 -4.84
C MET A 15 65.68 -13.20 -3.53
N THR A 16 65.32 -12.58 -2.42
CA THR A 16 65.50 -13.14 -1.08
C THR A 16 64.18 -13.69 -0.54
N GLN A 17 64.25 -14.45 0.56
CA GLN A 17 63.03 -14.92 1.22
C GLN A 17 62.11 -13.77 1.61
N TYR A 18 62.67 -12.63 2.05
CA TYR A 18 61.89 -11.44 2.43
C TYR A 18 61.10 -10.85 1.26
N THR A 19 61.69 -10.79 0.06
CA THR A 19 61.03 -10.19 -1.12
C THR A 19 59.91 -11.09 -1.63
N LEU A 20 60.09 -12.41 -1.55
CA LEU A 20 59.05 -13.37 -1.91
C LEU A 20 57.94 -13.47 -0.87
N ASP A 21 58.28 -13.36 0.42
CA ASP A 21 57.32 -13.29 1.52
C ASP A 21 56.45 -12.02 1.42
N PHE A 22 57.05 -10.88 1.08
CA PHE A 22 56.30 -9.66 0.81
C PHE A 22 55.34 -9.82 -0.38
N MET A 23 55.79 -10.44 -1.49
CA MET A 23 54.90 -10.74 -2.62
C MET A 23 53.75 -11.67 -2.20
N GLN A 24 54.05 -12.75 -1.47
CA GLN A 24 53.06 -13.73 -1.04
C GLN A 24 52.01 -13.12 -0.10
N SER A 25 52.46 -12.43 0.96
CA SER A 25 51.56 -11.76 1.92
C SER A 25 50.70 -10.69 1.26
N SER A 26 51.25 -9.96 0.29
CA SER A 26 50.49 -8.94 -0.44
C SER A 26 49.30 -9.49 -1.22
N TYR A 27 49.46 -10.62 -1.93
CA TYR A 27 48.36 -11.28 -2.62
C TYR A 27 47.39 -11.93 -1.63
N HIS A 28 47.92 -12.57 -0.60
CA HIS A 28 47.11 -13.20 0.43
C HIS A 28 46.20 -12.20 1.15
N ASP A 29 46.74 -11.09 1.65
CA ASP A 29 45.99 -10.11 2.46
C ASP A 29 44.96 -9.34 1.62
N SER A 30 45.28 -9.07 0.37
CA SER A 30 44.33 -8.42 -0.55
C SER A 30 43.16 -9.34 -0.90
N LEU A 31 43.40 -10.62 -1.16
CA LEU A 31 42.36 -11.62 -1.40
C LEU A 31 41.55 -11.93 -0.14
N ALA A 32 42.20 -11.98 1.03
CA ALA A 32 41.54 -12.13 2.32
C ALA A 32 40.59 -10.95 2.60
N GLY A 33 40.99 -9.73 2.25
CA GLY A 33 40.13 -8.55 2.33
C GLY A 33 38.86 -8.70 1.48
N ILE A 34 38.98 -9.22 0.25
CA ILE A 34 37.84 -9.49 -0.64
C ILE A 34 36.98 -10.64 -0.11
N SER A 35 37.58 -11.72 0.40
CA SER A 35 36.86 -12.83 1.03
C SER A 35 36.03 -12.37 2.23
N ARG A 36 36.55 -11.47 3.06
CA ARG A 36 35.79 -10.86 4.17
C ARG A 36 34.59 -10.05 3.70
N LEU A 37 34.67 -9.39 2.53
CA LEU A 37 33.54 -8.67 1.94
C LEU A 37 32.43 -9.64 1.49
N ILE A 38 32.81 -10.80 0.95
CA ILE A 38 31.87 -11.84 0.52
C ILE A 38 31.17 -12.48 1.73
N GLY A 39 31.90 -12.68 2.83
CA GLY A 39 31.43 -13.34 4.04
C GLY A 39 31.97 -14.77 4.18
N SER A 40 31.70 -15.39 5.33
CA SER A 40 32.11 -16.77 5.62
C SER A 40 30.99 -17.75 5.26
N GLY A 41 31.36 -18.89 4.67
CA GLY A 41 30.41 -19.94 4.28
C GLY A 41 29.72 -19.66 2.96
N VAL A 42 30.44 -19.03 2.01
CA VAL A 42 29.86 -18.63 0.71
C VAL A 42 30.54 -19.36 -0.43
N ILE A 43 29.76 -19.88 -1.37
CA ILE A 43 30.25 -20.39 -2.66
C ILE A 43 30.48 -19.21 -3.59
N VAL A 44 31.73 -19.01 -4.00
CA VAL A 44 32.17 -17.89 -4.85
C VAL A 44 32.07 -18.25 -6.33
N SER A 45 32.47 -19.48 -6.70
CA SER A 45 32.40 -19.97 -8.08
C SER A 45 32.42 -21.50 -8.13
N GLY A 46 31.92 -22.08 -9.22
CA GLY A 46 31.88 -23.53 -9.41
C GLY A 46 30.94 -24.21 -8.41
N MET A 47 31.30 -25.42 -7.96
CA MET A 47 30.49 -26.26 -7.05
C MET A 47 29.07 -26.50 -7.55
N GLU A 48 28.91 -26.67 -8.86
CA GLU A 48 27.63 -27.00 -9.48
C GLU A 48 27.29 -28.47 -9.20
N GLU A 49 26.03 -28.72 -8.84
CA GLU A 49 25.56 -30.08 -8.59
C GLU A 49 25.08 -30.72 -9.89
N VAL A 50 25.72 -31.82 -10.28
CA VAL A 50 25.35 -32.62 -11.45
C VAL A 50 25.02 -34.03 -10.96
N GLY A 51 23.72 -34.31 -10.81
CA GLY A 51 23.25 -35.56 -10.21
C GLY A 51 23.66 -35.67 -8.75
N ASN A 52 24.43 -36.71 -8.39
CA ASN A 52 24.93 -36.91 -7.03
C ASN A 52 26.36 -36.37 -6.81
N ASN A 53 26.93 -35.66 -7.78
CA ASN A 53 28.27 -35.10 -7.70
C ASN A 53 28.22 -33.58 -7.65
N VAL A 54 29.19 -32.99 -6.97
CA VAL A 54 29.45 -31.55 -6.98
C VAL A 54 30.77 -31.32 -7.69
N ALA A 55 30.82 -30.37 -8.62
CA ALA A 55 32.04 -29.99 -9.31
C ALA A 55 33.03 -29.26 -8.38
N ASP A 56 34.27 -29.10 -8.84
CA ASP A 56 35.25 -28.26 -8.17
C ASP A 56 34.80 -26.79 -8.18
N GLY A 57 35.32 -26.00 -7.25
CA GLY A 57 35.03 -24.58 -7.19
C GLY A 57 35.81 -23.85 -6.11
N TRP A 58 35.25 -22.73 -5.67
CA TRP A 58 35.87 -21.85 -4.68
C TRP A 58 34.85 -21.43 -3.64
N ILE A 59 35.29 -21.46 -2.38
CA ILE A 59 34.51 -20.97 -1.25
C ILE A 59 35.24 -19.85 -0.52
N SER A 60 34.48 -18.96 0.07
CA SER A 60 34.95 -17.97 1.03
C SER A 60 34.57 -18.45 2.43
N TYR A 61 35.55 -18.67 3.29
CA TYR A 61 35.35 -19.16 4.65
C TYR A 61 36.34 -18.50 5.62
N GLU A 62 35.82 -17.94 6.71
CA GLU A 62 36.62 -17.25 7.76
C GLU A 62 37.56 -16.14 7.25
N GLY A 63 37.24 -15.55 6.10
CA GLY A 63 38.05 -14.51 5.47
C GLY A 63 39.20 -15.05 4.62
N GLU A 64 39.21 -16.34 4.31
CA GLU A 64 40.10 -17.00 3.36
C GLU A 64 39.32 -17.47 2.13
N LEU A 65 39.90 -17.31 0.94
CA LEU A 65 39.38 -17.87 -0.31
C LEU A 65 40.03 -19.24 -0.54
N LEU A 66 39.24 -20.31 -0.43
CA LEU A 66 39.72 -21.69 -0.46
C LEU A 66 39.22 -22.44 -1.71
N PRO A 67 40.08 -23.21 -2.38
CA PRO A 67 39.62 -24.12 -3.43
C PRO A 67 38.84 -25.27 -2.79
N PHE A 68 37.69 -25.58 -3.38
CA PHE A 68 36.87 -26.72 -3.00
C PHE A 68 37.02 -27.83 -4.04
N ILE A 69 37.48 -28.99 -3.60
CA ILE A 69 37.55 -30.19 -4.43
C ILE A 69 36.22 -30.93 -4.30
N GLY A 70 35.54 -31.03 -5.44
CA GLY A 70 34.28 -31.70 -5.62
C GLY A 70 34.40 -33.22 -5.52
N GLY A 71 33.28 -33.89 -5.82
CA GLY A 71 33.14 -35.33 -5.70
C GLY A 71 31.70 -35.73 -5.35
N PRO A 72 31.49 -36.97 -4.91
CA PRO A 72 30.18 -37.43 -4.44
C PRO A 72 29.69 -36.53 -3.31
N LYS A 73 28.47 -35.99 -3.45
CA LYS A 73 27.87 -35.07 -2.49
C LYS A 73 27.78 -35.74 -1.12
N GLN A 74 28.27 -35.05 -0.09
CA GLN A 74 28.14 -35.45 1.32
C GLN A 74 27.45 -34.34 2.11
N SER A 75 26.95 -34.68 3.30
CA SER A 75 26.33 -33.70 4.21
C SER A 75 27.34 -32.77 4.87
N THR A 76 28.62 -33.14 4.93
CA THR A 76 29.65 -32.35 5.60
C THR A 76 30.93 -32.21 4.78
N TRP A 77 31.67 -31.14 5.03
CA TRP A 77 32.96 -30.86 4.42
C TRP A 77 33.97 -30.41 5.48
N ILE A 78 35.26 -30.59 5.18
CA ILE A 78 36.37 -30.18 6.05
C ILE A 78 37.37 -29.35 5.24
N ILE A 79 38.20 -28.60 5.97
CA ILE A 79 39.42 -28.00 5.42
C ILE A 79 40.56 -28.95 5.75
N GLU A 80 41.29 -29.36 4.71
CA GLU A 80 42.52 -30.14 4.87
C GLU A 80 43.73 -29.30 4.47
N GLU A 81 44.83 -29.52 5.17
CA GLU A 81 46.13 -28.93 4.85
C GLU A 81 47.08 -30.04 4.44
N ILE A 82 47.61 -29.93 3.22
CA ILE A 82 48.55 -30.89 2.64
C ILE A 82 49.93 -30.25 2.65
N THR A 83 50.87 -30.90 3.33
CA THR A 83 52.25 -30.44 3.40
C THR A 83 53.14 -31.24 2.46
N GLU A 84 53.97 -30.57 1.67
CA GLU A 84 54.98 -31.20 0.84
C GLU A 84 56.39 -30.78 1.27
N SER A 85 57.26 -31.76 1.52
CA SER A 85 58.63 -31.52 1.95
C SER A 85 59.61 -31.45 0.77
N ARG A 86 60.64 -30.61 0.92
CA ARG A 86 61.76 -30.52 -0.01
C ARG A 86 63.08 -30.57 0.75
N ARG A 87 64.11 -31.10 0.09
CA ARG A 87 65.48 -31.10 0.59
C ARG A 87 66.16 -29.79 0.22
N PHE A 88 66.74 -29.14 1.22
CA PHE A 88 67.45 -27.87 1.04
C PHE A 88 68.94 -28.12 0.73
N ALA A 89 69.65 -27.08 0.31
CA ALA A 89 71.07 -27.16 -0.04
C ALA A 89 71.98 -27.61 1.12
N ASP A 90 71.51 -27.48 2.36
CA ASP A 90 72.15 -27.99 3.59
C ASP A 90 71.87 -29.48 3.85
N GLN A 91 71.27 -30.18 2.89
CA GLN A 91 70.87 -31.59 2.95
C GLN A 91 69.74 -31.92 3.94
N ILE A 92 69.13 -30.91 4.58
CA ILE A 92 68.02 -31.09 5.53
C ILE A 92 66.68 -30.97 4.78
N THR A 93 65.76 -31.89 5.09
CA THR A 93 64.39 -31.86 4.55
C THR A 93 63.51 -30.97 5.44
N ARG A 94 62.79 -30.03 4.83
CA ARG A 94 61.80 -29.18 5.52
C ARG A 94 60.49 -29.19 4.74
N ASN A 95 59.37 -28.94 5.42
CA ASN A 95 58.07 -28.71 4.77
C ASN A 95 58.12 -27.34 4.08
N VAL A 96 57.78 -27.30 2.80
CA VAL A 96 57.90 -26.09 1.98
C VAL A 96 56.57 -25.65 1.42
N TYR A 97 55.77 -26.57 0.87
CA TYR A 97 54.47 -26.23 0.32
C TYR A 97 53.38 -26.65 1.28
N PHE A 98 52.49 -25.72 1.61
CA PHE A 98 51.31 -25.93 2.41
C PHE A 98 50.12 -25.59 1.52
N THR A 99 49.32 -26.60 1.16
CA THR A 99 48.13 -26.43 0.34
C THR A 99 46.91 -26.63 1.21
N ARG A 100 46.18 -25.56 1.47
CA ARG A 100 44.88 -25.59 2.17
C ARG A 100 43.76 -25.69 1.15
N ARG A 101 42.87 -26.67 1.31
CA ARG A 101 41.70 -26.86 0.44
C ARG A 101 40.53 -27.46 1.19
N ALA A 102 39.33 -27.18 0.71
CA ALA A 102 38.11 -27.78 1.21
C ALA A 102 37.75 -29.01 0.40
N ARG A 103 37.18 -30.04 1.04
CA ARG A 103 36.58 -31.20 0.37
C ARG A 103 35.51 -31.85 1.23
N PHE A 104 34.69 -32.69 0.61
CA PHE A 104 33.76 -33.53 1.36
C PHE A 104 34.48 -34.54 2.26
N ALA A 105 34.00 -34.65 3.50
CA ALA A 105 34.41 -35.65 4.48
C ALA A 105 33.37 -35.77 5.60
N SER A 106 33.34 -36.91 6.28
CA SER A 106 32.50 -37.12 7.47
C SER A 106 33.03 -36.33 8.68
N GLY A 107 32.11 -35.80 9.51
CA GLY A 107 32.46 -35.16 10.80
C GLY A 107 32.96 -33.71 10.70
N GLY A 108 32.57 -33.00 9.64
CA GLY A 108 32.95 -31.61 9.39
C GLY A 108 31.81 -30.61 9.55
N ILE A 109 31.92 -29.50 8.81
CA ILE A 109 30.91 -28.43 8.74
C ILE A 109 29.78 -28.87 7.82
N ASP A 110 28.53 -28.56 8.16
CA ASP A 110 27.37 -28.86 7.33
C ASP A 110 27.49 -28.17 5.95
N TYR A 111 27.33 -28.95 4.89
CA TYR A 111 27.30 -28.47 3.52
C TYR A 111 26.09 -27.56 3.28
N GLY A 112 24.97 -27.80 3.97
CA GLY A 112 23.77 -26.96 3.88
C GLY A 112 23.97 -25.52 4.36
N ASN A 113 25.02 -25.26 5.15
CA ASN A 113 25.38 -23.90 5.59
C ASN A 113 26.10 -23.09 4.50
N LEU A 114 26.62 -23.74 3.46
CA LEU A 114 27.23 -23.03 2.34
C LEU A 114 26.15 -22.40 1.47
N GLN A 115 26.16 -21.08 1.40
CA GLN A 115 25.22 -20.32 0.57
C GLN A 115 25.89 -19.88 -0.72
N ARG A 116 25.19 -20.01 -1.84
CA ARG A 116 25.63 -19.43 -3.11
C ARG A 116 25.22 -17.97 -3.15
N ILE A 117 26.18 -17.07 -3.34
CA ILE A 117 25.88 -15.68 -3.64
C ILE A 117 25.62 -15.54 -5.13
N GLU A 118 24.47 -14.94 -5.44
CA GLU A 118 24.11 -14.48 -6.76
C GLU A 118 25.06 -13.36 -7.22
N THR A 119 25.33 -13.28 -8.52
CA THR A 119 26.18 -12.21 -9.07
C THR A 119 25.62 -10.82 -8.74
N LEU A 120 26.47 -9.79 -8.68
CA LEU A 120 26.01 -8.40 -8.52
C LEU A 120 25.02 -7.97 -9.61
N LEU A 121 25.10 -8.59 -10.80
CA LEU A 121 24.16 -8.36 -11.89
C LEU A 121 22.77 -8.93 -11.58
N SER A 122 22.70 -10.18 -11.08
CA SER A 122 21.42 -10.79 -10.69
C SER A 122 20.81 -10.15 -9.44
N LEU A 123 21.64 -9.64 -8.51
CA LEU A 123 21.16 -8.82 -7.39
C LEU A 123 20.54 -7.50 -7.86
N ARG A 124 21.19 -6.78 -8.80
CA ARG A 124 20.62 -5.57 -9.42
C ARG A 124 19.26 -5.86 -10.05
N ASP A 125 19.15 -6.96 -10.78
CA ASP A 125 17.92 -7.33 -11.47
C ASP A 125 16.82 -7.76 -10.47
N THR A 126 17.17 -8.48 -9.41
CA THR A 126 16.25 -8.80 -8.30
C THR A 126 15.70 -7.53 -7.66
N ILE A 127 16.55 -6.56 -7.37
CA ILE A 127 16.13 -5.26 -6.79
C ILE A 127 15.22 -4.50 -7.77
N ALA A 128 15.54 -4.49 -9.06
CA ALA A 128 14.70 -3.88 -10.08
C ALA A 128 13.32 -4.54 -10.17
N ASN A 129 13.28 -5.88 -10.11
CA ASN A 129 12.04 -6.66 -10.12
C ASN A 129 11.21 -6.43 -8.85
N MET A 130 11.84 -6.39 -7.67
CA MET A 130 11.16 -6.05 -6.42
C MET A 130 10.54 -4.65 -6.50
N LYS A 131 11.29 -3.65 -6.98
CA LYS A 131 10.76 -2.28 -7.17
C LYS A 131 9.55 -2.27 -8.12
N ALA A 132 9.63 -3.00 -9.22
CA ALA A 132 8.52 -3.11 -10.17
C ALA A 132 7.30 -3.79 -9.54
N SER A 133 7.49 -4.89 -8.81
CA SER A 133 6.42 -5.61 -8.10
C SER A 133 5.74 -4.74 -7.05
N PHE A 134 6.48 -4.03 -6.20
CA PHE A 134 5.91 -3.11 -5.22
C PHE A 134 5.14 -1.98 -5.88
N THR A 135 5.66 -1.41 -6.97
CA THR A 135 4.96 -0.37 -7.75
C THR A 135 3.65 -0.91 -8.32
N GLN A 136 3.65 -2.14 -8.83
CA GLN A 136 2.46 -2.79 -9.35
C GLN A 136 1.42 -3.07 -8.25
N GLN A 137 1.87 -3.56 -7.09
CA GLN A 137 1.01 -3.81 -5.93
C GLN A 137 0.38 -2.51 -5.41
N LEU A 138 1.15 -1.43 -5.27
CA LEU A 138 0.65 -0.11 -4.88
C LEU A 138 -0.42 0.40 -5.86
N ASN A 139 -0.18 0.25 -7.17
CA ASN A 139 -1.16 0.60 -8.21
C ASN A 139 -2.37 -0.34 -8.27
N SER A 140 -2.36 -1.45 -7.54
CA SER A 140 -3.49 -2.38 -7.44
C SER A 140 -4.44 -2.06 -6.28
N LEU A 141 -3.95 -1.41 -5.22
CA LEU A 141 -4.74 -1.11 -4.03
C LEU A 141 -5.90 -0.14 -4.30
N TRP A 142 -5.64 0.89 -5.12
CA TRP A 142 -6.64 1.90 -5.48
C TRP A 142 -6.61 2.14 -6.98
N LYS A 143 -7.76 2.00 -7.63
CA LYS A 143 -7.96 2.26 -9.03
C LYS A 143 -8.55 3.65 -9.23
N LYS A 144 -8.28 4.23 -10.40
CA LYS A 144 -8.87 5.50 -10.79
C LYS A 144 -10.40 5.39 -10.73
N GLY A 145 -11.04 6.29 -9.98
CA GLY A 145 -12.47 6.29 -9.74
C GLY A 145 -12.89 5.71 -8.39
N ASP A 146 -11.99 5.04 -7.66
CA ASP A 146 -12.27 4.59 -6.30
C ASP A 146 -12.50 5.79 -5.39
N ILE A 147 -13.50 5.67 -4.51
CA ILE A 147 -13.90 6.71 -3.58
C ILE A 147 -13.71 6.18 -2.17
N ILE A 148 -13.13 7.01 -1.31
CA ILE A 148 -13.03 6.74 0.12
C ILE A 148 -13.62 7.89 0.91
N GLU A 149 -14.14 7.54 2.08
CA GLU A 149 -14.65 8.46 3.09
C GLU A 149 -13.54 8.71 4.11
N VAL A 150 -13.31 9.97 4.44
CA VAL A 150 -12.25 10.41 5.36
C VAL A 150 -12.89 11.23 6.46
N ASP A 151 -12.70 10.78 7.69
CA ASP A 151 -13.01 11.56 8.89
C ASP A 151 -11.82 12.46 9.21
N CYS A 152 -11.98 13.77 9.01
CA CYS A 152 -10.92 14.76 9.16
C CYS A 152 -11.46 16.16 9.45
N ASP A 153 -10.62 17.00 10.05
CA ASP A 153 -10.94 18.41 10.34
C ASP A 153 -10.55 19.37 9.20
N ALA A 154 -10.88 20.66 9.36
CA ALA A 154 -10.55 21.69 8.39
C ALA A 154 -9.03 21.93 8.24
N THR A 155 -8.26 21.65 9.30
CA THR A 155 -6.79 21.76 9.29
C THR A 155 -6.19 20.73 8.36
N TYR A 156 -6.64 19.47 8.45
CA TYR A 156 -6.22 18.39 7.57
C TYR A 156 -6.58 18.66 6.12
N ILE A 157 -7.78 19.20 5.86
CA ILE A 157 -8.22 19.53 4.50
C ILE A 157 -7.31 20.60 3.88
N SER A 158 -7.05 21.69 4.60
CA SER A 158 -6.19 22.78 4.09
C SER A 158 -4.72 22.38 3.93
N ALA A 159 -4.23 21.42 4.73
CA ALA A 159 -2.88 20.89 4.61
C ALA A 159 -2.69 19.92 3.44
N ASN A 160 -3.75 19.18 3.05
CA ASN A 160 -3.66 18.08 2.10
C ASN A 160 -4.42 18.29 0.80
N PHE A 161 -5.15 19.39 0.64
CA PHE A 161 -5.86 19.72 -0.59
C PHE A 161 -5.67 21.20 -0.97
N THR A 162 -5.54 21.45 -2.26
CA THR A 162 -5.56 22.82 -2.80
C THR A 162 -6.97 23.41 -2.78
N ASN A 163 -7.09 24.69 -3.12
CA ASN A 163 -8.39 25.37 -3.25
C ASN A 163 -9.34 24.72 -4.29
N THR A 164 -8.81 23.99 -5.28
CA THR A 164 -9.64 23.25 -6.24
C THR A 164 -10.10 21.88 -5.70
N GLY A 165 -9.56 21.46 -4.55
CA GLY A 165 -9.73 20.13 -3.99
C GLY A 165 -8.77 19.10 -4.57
N LEU A 166 -7.69 19.52 -5.25
CA LEU A 166 -6.65 18.59 -5.72
C LEU A 166 -5.78 18.17 -4.55
N GLY A 167 -5.58 16.87 -4.35
CA GLY A 167 -4.77 16.33 -3.27
C GLY A 167 -3.28 16.64 -3.45
N ILE A 168 -2.66 17.03 -2.35
CA ILE A 168 -1.23 17.30 -2.19
C ILE A 168 -0.72 16.53 -0.97
N ASN A 169 0.60 16.49 -0.76
CA ASN A 169 1.23 15.83 0.39
C ASN A 169 0.76 14.36 0.52
N GLU A 170 0.06 14.02 1.61
CA GLU A 170 -0.43 12.66 1.87
C GLU A 170 -1.51 12.20 0.89
N ARG A 171 -2.15 13.13 0.17
CA ARG A 171 -3.27 12.87 -0.73
C ARG A 171 -2.93 13.09 -2.20
N ASP A 172 -1.66 13.11 -2.59
CA ASP A 172 -1.32 13.17 -4.02
C ASP A 172 -1.95 11.99 -4.80
N GLY A 173 -2.48 12.32 -5.97
CA GLY A 173 -3.26 11.42 -6.80
C GLY A 173 -4.72 11.24 -6.37
N TRP A 174 -5.18 11.94 -5.32
CA TRP A 174 -6.59 12.02 -4.93
C TRP A 174 -7.17 13.42 -5.18
N ALA A 175 -8.50 13.53 -5.22
CA ALA A 175 -9.18 14.82 -5.26
C ALA A 175 -10.50 14.78 -4.47
N ILE A 176 -10.86 15.88 -3.83
CA ILE A 176 -12.16 16.06 -3.17
C ILE A 176 -13.27 15.91 -4.20
N CYS A 177 -14.32 15.17 -3.86
CA CYS A 177 -15.51 14.98 -4.70
C CYS A 177 -16.41 16.23 -4.70
N ASN A 178 -15.89 17.36 -5.20
CA ASN A 178 -16.58 18.64 -5.28
C ASN A 178 -17.06 19.00 -6.70
N GLY A 179 -16.76 18.18 -7.71
CA GLY A 179 -17.06 18.47 -9.12
C GLY A 179 -15.86 18.98 -9.93
N ASN A 180 -14.77 19.35 -9.26
CA ASN A 180 -13.53 19.75 -9.92
C ASN A 180 -12.62 18.54 -10.15
N ASN A 181 -11.54 18.73 -10.92
CA ASN A 181 -10.50 17.73 -11.19
C ASN A 181 -11.05 16.41 -11.77
N GLY A 182 -12.18 16.46 -12.47
CA GLY A 182 -12.86 15.30 -13.06
C GLY A 182 -13.68 14.46 -12.06
N THR A 183 -13.85 14.92 -10.82
CA THR A 183 -14.70 14.26 -9.81
C THR A 183 -16.18 14.57 -10.04
N LYS A 184 -17.08 13.70 -9.55
CA LYS A 184 -18.50 14.05 -9.41
C LYS A 184 -18.70 14.78 -8.08
N ASN A 185 -19.54 15.82 -8.07
CA ASN A 185 -19.85 16.55 -6.85
C ASN A 185 -20.72 15.69 -5.92
N ARG A 186 -20.17 15.31 -4.77
CA ARG A 186 -20.82 14.52 -3.71
C ARG A 186 -21.08 15.33 -2.44
N MET A 187 -20.70 16.62 -2.40
CA MET A 187 -20.94 17.46 -1.23
C MET A 187 -22.44 17.58 -0.96
N GLY A 188 -22.85 17.40 0.30
CA GLY A 188 -24.25 17.47 0.73
C GLY A 188 -25.16 16.39 0.13
N ARG A 189 -24.60 15.27 -0.36
CA ARG A 189 -25.37 14.18 -1.01
C ARG A 189 -25.18 12.87 -0.29
N PHE A 190 -26.28 12.15 -0.09
CA PHE A 190 -26.26 10.78 0.38
C PHE A 190 -26.02 9.82 -0.78
N PRO A 191 -25.06 8.88 -0.68
CA PRO A 191 -24.82 7.90 -1.73
C PRO A 191 -25.95 6.88 -1.78
N VAL A 192 -26.47 6.64 -2.98
CA VAL A 192 -27.39 5.54 -3.28
C VAL A 192 -26.71 4.57 -4.23
N GLY A 193 -26.92 3.27 -4.02
CA GLY A 193 -26.38 2.22 -4.89
C GLY A 193 -26.93 2.34 -6.31
N TYR A 194 -26.08 2.08 -7.29
CA TYR A 194 -26.51 1.93 -8.67
C TYR A 194 -27.45 0.73 -8.78
N ASP A 195 -28.63 0.94 -9.37
CA ASP A 195 -29.61 -0.10 -9.64
C ASP A 195 -30.10 0.03 -11.09
N PRO A 196 -29.70 -0.88 -12.00
CA PRO A 196 -30.06 -0.81 -13.41
C PRO A 196 -31.57 -1.01 -13.65
N SER A 197 -32.29 -1.60 -12.69
CA SER A 197 -33.73 -1.87 -12.82
C SER A 197 -34.60 -0.67 -12.48
N ARG A 198 -34.05 0.37 -11.84
CA ARG A 198 -34.78 1.54 -11.38
C ARG A 198 -34.32 2.79 -12.12
N THR A 199 -35.23 3.47 -12.80
CA THR A 199 -34.97 4.69 -13.57
C THR A 199 -34.34 5.83 -12.73
N ASP A 200 -34.54 5.82 -11.42
CA ASP A 200 -33.95 6.78 -10.49
C ASP A 200 -32.48 6.53 -10.18
N TYR A 201 -32.01 5.28 -10.33
CA TYR A 201 -30.67 4.85 -9.94
C TYR A 201 -29.87 4.20 -11.08
N SER A 202 -30.49 4.03 -12.26
CA SER A 202 -29.85 3.43 -13.43
C SER A 202 -28.91 4.36 -14.21
N PRO A 203 -28.99 5.71 -14.15
CA PRO A 203 -27.93 6.55 -14.68
C PRO A 203 -26.90 6.83 -13.59
N VAL A 204 -25.65 6.40 -13.79
CA VAL A 204 -24.57 6.63 -12.80
C VAL A 204 -24.36 8.13 -12.59
N GLY A 205 -24.57 8.59 -11.36
CA GLY A 205 -24.44 10.01 -10.99
C GLY A 205 -25.71 10.83 -11.19
N LYS A 206 -26.86 10.20 -11.46
CA LYS A 206 -28.17 10.85 -11.29
C LYS A 206 -28.28 11.34 -9.84
N THR A 207 -28.80 12.55 -9.68
CA THR A 207 -29.01 13.20 -8.38
C THR A 207 -30.49 13.44 -8.15
N GLY A 208 -30.90 13.58 -6.90
CA GLY A 208 -32.27 13.81 -6.49
C GLY A 208 -32.37 13.96 -4.97
N GLY A 209 -33.58 13.93 -4.45
CA GLY A 209 -33.87 14.15 -3.03
C GLY A 209 -34.09 15.64 -2.69
N ALA A 210 -34.57 15.87 -1.48
CA ALA A 210 -34.81 17.18 -0.91
C ALA A 210 -34.46 17.16 0.58
N GLU A 211 -33.82 18.22 1.07
CA GLU A 211 -33.49 18.36 2.49
C GLU A 211 -34.73 18.63 3.33
N THR A 212 -35.67 19.42 2.80
CA THR A 212 -36.95 19.72 3.43
C THR A 212 -38.10 19.51 2.45
N ILE A 213 -39.25 19.06 2.95
CA ILE A 213 -40.45 18.84 2.15
C ILE A 213 -41.63 19.63 2.75
N THR A 214 -42.37 20.33 1.89
CA THR A 214 -43.69 20.89 2.24
C THR A 214 -44.77 19.93 1.79
N LEU A 215 -45.70 19.61 2.69
CA LEU A 215 -46.84 18.75 2.37
C LEU A 215 -47.78 19.43 1.38
N THR A 216 -48.24 18.67 0.39
CA THR A 216 -49.29 19.10 -0.53
C THR A 216 -50.66 18.68 -0.01
N GLU A 217 -51.73 19.31 -0.50
CA GLU A 217 -53.11 18.92 -0.16
C GLU A 217 -53.37 17.42 -0.42
N SER A 218 -52.80 16.86 -1.48
CA SER A 218 -52.92 15.43 -1.80
C SER A 218 -52.20 14.49 -0.83
N GLN A 219 -51.26 15.00 -0.05
CA GLN A 219 -50.54 14.27 0.98
C GLN A 219 -51.22 14.38 2.36
N MET A 220 -52.27 15.21 2.48
CA MET A 220 -53.05 15.33 3.70
C MET A 220 -54.01 14.15 3.83
N PRO A 221 -54.10 13.51 5.01
CA PRO A 221 -55.12 12.50 5.26
C PRO A 221 -56.52 13.07 5.05
N LYS A 222 -57.42 12.24 4.51
CA LYS A 222 -58.84 12.57 4.42
C LYS A 222 -59.37 12.89 5.82
N HIS A 223 -59.92 14.08 5.98
CA HIS A 223 -60.52 14.55 7.22
C HIS A 223 -61.85 15.24 6.94
N THR A 224 -62.65 15.45 7.98
CA THR A 224 -63.92 16.18 7.90
C THR A 224 -63.93 17.28 8.95
N HIS A 225 -64.66 18.34 8.65
CA HIS A 225 -64.92 19.41 9.58
C HIS A 225 -66.38 19.34 10.03
N ASN A 226 -66.64 19.51 11.32
CA ASN A 226 -67.99 19.66 11.85
C ASN A 226 -68.21 21.10 12.31
N PHE A 227 -69.42 21.61 12.11
CA PHE A 227 -69.87 22.82 12.76
C PHE A 227 -71.26 22.56 13.33
N SER A 228 -71.49 23.04 14.55
CA SER A 228 -72.80 22.94 15.22
C SER A 228 -73.40 24.33 15.30
N VAL A 229 -74.66 24.44 14.90
CA VAL A 229 -75.44 25.68 15.00
C VAL A 229 -76.52 25.48 16.07
N THR A 230 -76.59 26.38 17.05
CA THR A 230 -77.67 26.37 18.04
C THR A 230 -78.72 27.37 17.58
N GLY A 231 -79.89 26.89 17.16
CA GLY A 231 -81.03 27.74 16.83
C GLY A 231 -81.96 27.87 18.02
N GLN A 232 -82.34 29.10 18.39
CA GLN A 232 -83.44 29.35 19.33
C GLN A 232 -84.74 29.45 18.53
N GLN A 233 -85.73 28.58 18.81
CA GLN A 233 -87.06 28.73 18.22
C GLN A 233 -87.73 29.97 18.81
N VAL A 234 -88.08 30.95 17.96
CA VAL A 234 -88.87 32.11 18.37
C VAL A 234 -90.21 32.05 17.62
N GLY A 235 -91.26 31.65 18.33
CA GLY A 235 -92.64 31.62 17.83
C GLY A 235 -93.13 30.26 17.29
N SER A 236 -94.46 30.15 17.13
CA SER A 236 -95.16 28.99 16.59
C SER A 236 -95.68 29.30 15.18
N LEU A 237 -94.85 29.02 14.17
CA LEU A 237 -95.24 29.08 12.75
C LEU A 237 -95.15 27.68 12.13
N LEU A 238 -96.09 27.37 11.23
CA LEU A 238 -96.27 26.08 10.54
C LEU A 238 -95.15 25.74 9.54
N THR A 239 -94.13 26.58 9.39
CA THR A 239 -93.02 26.42 8.45
C THR A 239 -91.69 26.67 9.17
N ARG A 240 -90.89 25.60 9.31
CA ARG A 240 -89.63 25.55 10.07
C ARG A 240 -88.51 26.20 9.25
N ILE A 241 -88.22 27.48 9.50
CA ILE A 241 -87.05 28.17 8.92
C ILE A 241 -85.95 28.23 9.97
N TYR A 242 -84.81 27.60 9.67
CA TYR A 242 -83.59 27.68 10.49
C TYR A 242 -82.64 28.72 9.89
N SER A 243 -82.28 29.75 10.65
CA SER A 243 -81.25 30.73 10.29
C SER A 243 -80.12 30.73 11.32
N ILE A 244 -78.89 30.87 10.84
CA ILE A 244 -77.71 31.15 11.66
C ILE A 244 -77.70 32.66 11.89
N SER A 245 -78.23 33.14 13.02
CA SER A 245 -78.15 34.57 13.34
C SER A 245 -77.84 34.81 14.81
N GLU A 246 -76.79 35.61 15.07
CA GLU A 246 -76.49 36.16 16.38
C GLU A 246 -77.51 37.26 16.73
N GLY A 247 -78.74 36.86 17.03
CA GLY A 247 -79.76 37.77 17.59
C GLY A 247 -80.40 38.76 16.62
N TYR A 248 -80.18 38.64 15.31
CA TYR A 248 -80.84 39.47 14.28
C TYR A 248 -81.72 38.60 13.39
N PHE A 249 -82.99 38.97 13.17
CA PHE A 249 -83.88 38.31 12.19
C PHE A 249 -83.71 38.99 10.84
N PRO A 250 -82.93 38.44 9.91
CA PRO A 250 -82.62 39.19 8.71
C PRO A 250 -83.72 39.00 7.66
N LEU A 251 -84.04 40.06 6.92
CA LEU A 251 -84.68 39.93 5.61
C LEU A 251 -83.78 39.07 4.68
N ALA A 252 -84.40 38.25 3.83
CA ALA A 252 -83.75 37.23 3.00
C ALA A 252 -82.41 37.69 2.36
N GLY A 253 -81.36 36.86 2.48
CA GLY A 253 -80.03 37.12 1.92
C GLY A 253 -79.09 35.90 2.01
N ASN A 254 -77.95 35.95 1.32
CA ASN A 254 -76.90 34.91 1.34
C ASN A 254 -75.93 35.15 2.50
N TYR A 255 -75.64 34.11 3.28
CA TYR A 255 -74.67 34.13 4.38
C TYR A 255 -73.51 33.20 4.08
N ASN A 256 -72.28 33.72 4.17
CA ASN A 256 -71.06 32.94 4.04
C ASN A 256 -70.50 32.65 5.43
N ALA A 257 -70.41 31.37 5.79
CA ALA A 257 -69.66 30.91 6.95
C ALA A 257 -68.49 30.07 6.45
N GLY A 258 -67.30 30.32 6.99
CA GLY A 258 -66.07 29.57 6.68
C GLY A 258 -65.33 29.24 7.97
N MET A 259 -64.56 28.15 7.94
CA MET A 259 -63.61 27.86 9.02
C MET A 259 -62.32 28.65 8.83
N ALA A 260 -61.68 29.00 9.95
CA ALA A 260 -60.36 29.61 9.90
C ALA A 260 -59.34 28.62 9.30
N THR A 261 -58.41 29.14 8.52
CA THR A 261 -57.26 28.37 8.06
C THR A 261 -56.45 27.88 9.27
N ALA A 262 -56.04 26.62 9.24
CA ALA A 262 -55.16 26.02 10.23
C ALA A 262 -53.94 25.41 9.52
N GLY A 263 -52.78 25.49 10.17
CA GLY A 263 -51.50 25.11 9.57
C GLY A 263 -50.65 26.32 9.20
N GLY A 264 -49.36 26.07 8.96
CA GLY A 264 -48.40 27.11 8.56
C GLY A 264 -47.69 26.82 7.24
N ASP A 265 -48.00 25.70 6.58
CA ASP A 265 -47.40 25.23 5.33
C ASP A 265 -45.86 25.29 5.31
N GLN A 266 -45.25 25.13 6.49
CA GLN A 266 -43.80 25.18 6.64
C GLN A 266 -43.19 23.84 6.23
N PRO A 267 -42.07 23.84 5.49
CA PRO A 267 -41.32 22.63 5.20
C PRO A 267 -40.86 21.94 6.48
N HIS A 268 -40.82 20.60 6.48
CA HIS A 268 -40.22 19.82 7.55
C HIS A 268 -38.91 19.17 7.10
N GLU A 269 -38.02 18.87 8.06
CA GLU A 269 -36.78 18.13 7.83
C GLU A 269 -37.08 16.73 7.25
N ASN A 270 -36.36 16.35 6.21
CA ASN A 270 -36.52 15.08 5.49
C ASN A 270 -35.25 14.20 5.55
N ARG A 271 -34.16 14.69 6.13
CA ARG A 271 -32.93 13.92 6.30
C ARG A 271 -32.98 13.08 7.57
N PRO A 272 -32.49 11.82 7.54
CA PRO A 272 -32.19 11.08 8.76
C PRO A 272 -31.03 11.75 9.53
N PRO A 273 -30.81 11.39 10.81
CA PRO A 273 -29.59 11.79 11.51
C PRO A 273 -28.34 11.47 10.69
N TYR A 274 -27.43 12.44 10.56
CA TYR A 274 -26.25 12.33 9.70
C TYR A 274 -24.98 12.89 10.35
N ILE A 275 -23.83 12.40 9.89
CA ILE A 275 -22.51 12.95 10.17
C ILE A 275 -21.86 13.35 8.83
N ALA A 276 -21.24 14.53 8.79
CA ALA A 276 -20.59 15.04 7.58
C ALA A 276 -19.12 14.62 7.55
N THR A 277 -18.73 13.91 6.49
CA THR A 277 -17.37 13.41 6.25
C THR A 277 -16.90 13.81 4.85
N LEU A 278 -15.59 13.71 4.62
CA LEU A 278 -14.99 14.09 3.35
C LEU A 278 -14.92 12.91 2.38
N TYR A 279 -15.55 13.05 1.21
CA TYR A 279 -15.37 12.11 0.10
C TYR A 279 -14.23 12.55 -0.82
N ILE A 280 -13.29 11.63 -1.07
CA ILE A 280 -12.19 11.84 -2.03
C ILE A 280 -12.12 10.70 -3.04
N MET A 281 -11.71 11.02 -4.26
CA MET A 281 -11.63 10.08 -5.39
C MET A 281 -10.20 9.95 -5.90
N LYS A 282 -9.77 8.72 -6.18
CA LYS A 282 -8.48 8.44 -6.81
C LYS A 282 -8.52 8.90 -8.28
N ILE A 283 -7.63 9.79 -8.67
CA ILE A 283 -7.59 10.39 -10.02
C ILE A 283 -6.35 9.96 -10.84
N LYS A 284 -5.28 9.53 -10.18
CA LYS A 284 -4.04 9.02 -10.78
C LYS A 284 -3.80 7.59 -10.38
#